data_AF-A0A918DMR9-F1
#
_entry.id   AF-A0A918DMR9-F1
#
_cell.length_a   1.000
_cell.length_b   1.000
_cell.length_c   1.000
_cell.angle_alpha   90.00
_cell.angle_beta   90.00
_cell.angle_gamma   90.00
#
_symmetry.space_group_name_H-M   'P 1'
#
loop_
_entity.id
_entity.type
_entity.pdbx_description
1 polymer ?
#
loop_
_entity_poly.entity_id
_entity_poly.type
_entity_poly.pdbx_seq_one_letter_code
_entity_poly.pdbx_strand_id
1 'polypeptide(L)'
;MNEAPQNVRLIGGEMLLWSDADDPVDWRGAGLELVRRLLPAEGRVLLVGPHPQALVDAVAARAASVAVLVRSYPDACALGERHPALTVHCGRLRALTVEEPYDLVLALDGLQRTSSAEEPAPAWRASLDALAALVAPGGRLVLAVANDLGIDRFVEARPPDREGGDGQWEPHGFDPSHPRGSGPLDRALKASGLAVDRCYAAYPGRRAPRALLGRELLERNLPEALTVPLSARGGDTMRVADPLRLSRLAFRHGLGEQLAPAWVAVATRPGDAGDVELPPGLIEVGRAVHEITPEAIRRLPGGAARPIPRGRVVEELLVEACAREDVRAVRELLAKLADWVTDGGDATVDNLVWDGEHFAAVIPVPAPATTPVARVVLCRILWRFAVRLLAAGHHHPWPWPLAADQLTLTLCGMAGKPCDQADLDLARKLDAELGQPAEVPDASPTYRDLLGARDRLAEQLTAALARVARLETKLTYRERELVRARAKVRRSQRKVAAYRRTLGYRLSRRLVQPRKVARRVKRMLSR
;
A
#
# COMPACT_ATOMS: atom_id res chain seq x y z
N MET A 1 7.44 34.28 4.39
CA MET A 1 6.14 33.86 3.86
C MET A 1 6.00 34.55 2.52
N ASN A 2 6.10 33.81 1.42
CA ASN A 2 5.74 34.37 0.12
C ASN A 2 4.23 34.69 0.18
N GLU A 3 3.86 35.83 -0.40
CA GLU A 3 2.46 36.20 -0.58
C GLU A 3 1.75 35.10 -1.38
N ALA A 4 0.54 34.72 -0.97
CA ALA A 4 -0.22 33.69 -1.67
C ALA A 4 -0.42 34.11 -3.14
N PRO A 5 -0.37 33.17 -4.12
CA PRO A 5 -0.70 33.47 -5.50
C PRO A 5 -2.06 34.17 -5.60
N GLN A 6 -2.20 35.13 -6.53
CA GLN A 6 -3.43 35.96 -6.64
C GLN A 6 -4.70 35.15 -6.92
N ASN A 7 -4.55 33.93 -7.45
CA ASN A 7 -5.61 33.01 -7.76
C ASN A 7 -5.97 32.05 -6.60
N VAL A 8 -5.30 32.17 -5.45
CA VAL A 8 -5.60 31.42 -4.22
C VAL A 8 -6.48 32.26 -3.29
N ARG A 9 -7.62 31.70 -2.88
CA ARG A 9 -8.62 32.34 -2.02
C ARG A 9 -8.77 31.56 -0.73
N LEU A 10 -8.43 32.20 0.39
CA LEU A 10 -8.68 31.70 1.74
C LEU A 10 -10.17 31.85 2.05
N ILE A 11 -10.86 30.74 2.34
CA ILE A 11 -12.33 30.70 2.56
C ILE A 11 -12.73 30.27 3.98
N GLY A 12 -11.77 29.99 4.85
CA GLY A 12 -11.94 29.52 6.23
C GLY A 12 -11.71 28.01 6.38
N GLY A 13 -11.07 27.60 7.49
CA GLY A 13 -10.69 26.21 7.73
C GLY A 13 -9.40 25.80 7.03
N GLU A 14 -8.47 26.73 6.78
CA GLU A 14 -7.21 26.43 6.11
C GLU A 14 -6.22 25.73 7.04
N MET A 15 -5.54 24.71 6.52
CA MET A 15 -4.48 24.02 7.25
C MET A 15 -3.12 24.58 6.82
N LEU A 16 -2.58 25.49 7.63
CA LEU A 16 -1.40 26.30 7.27
C LEU A 16 -0.08 25.53 7.17
N LEU A 17 0.05 24.42 7.90
CA LEU A 17 1.31 23.66 8.04
C LEU A 17 1.20 22.21 7.58
N TRP A 18 0.06 21.81 7.02
CA TRP A 18 -0.20 20.44 6.57
C TRP A 18 -0.18 20.36 5.06
N SER A 19 0.24 19.21 4.52
CA SER A 19 0.08 18.86 3.11
C SER A 19 -0.70 17.55 3.00
N ASP A 20 -1.68 17.52 2.10
CA ASP A 20 -2.38 16.32 1.69
C ASP A 20 -1.80 15.75 0.37
N ALA A 21 -0.80 16.43 -0.24
CA ALA A 21 -0.22 16.10 -1.54
C ALA A 21 0.72 14.88 -1.53
N ASP A 22 1.14 14.41 -0.35
CA ASP A 22 2.07 13.28 -0.24
C ASP A 22 1.42 11.92 -0.55
N ASP A 23 0.08 11.81 -0.47
CA ASP A 23 -0.64 10.55 -0.69
C ASP A 23 -2.06 10.76 -1.27
N PRO A 24 -2.23 11.41 -2.43
CA PRO A 24 -3.50 11.46 -3.14
C PRO A 24 -3.82 10.10 -3.76
N VAL A 25 -5.11 9.76 -3.88
CA VAL A 25 -5.51 8.55 -4.61
C VAL A 25 -5.09 8.65 -6.08
N ASP A 26 -4.32 7.68 -6.56
CA ASP A 26 -3.79 7.63 -7.91
C ASP A 26 -4.84 7.15 -8.92
N TRP A 27 -5.61 8.10 -9.46
CA TRP A 27 -6.65 7.90 -10.47
C TRP A 27 -6.14 7.84 -11.92
N ARG A 28 -4.87 7.54 -12.17
CA ARG A 28 -4.38 7.28 -13.53
C ARG A 28 -5.12 6.09 -14.17
N GLY A 29 -5.05 6.02 -15.51
CA GLY A 29 -5.72 4.97 -16.27
C GLY A 29 -7.23 5.11 -16.28
N ALA A 30 -7.94 4.13 -15.72
CA ALA A 30 -9.40 4.03 -15.80
C ALA A 30 -10.15 5.24 -15.20
N GLY A 31 -9.68 5.79 -14.08
CA GLY A 31 -10.28 6.98 -13.46
C GLY A 31 -10.15 8.22 -14.34
N LEU A 32 -8.94 8.49 -14.82
CA LEU A 32 -8.65 9.60 -15.72
C LEU A 32 -9.43 9.50 -17.03
N GLU A 33 -9.57 8.29 -17.58
CA GLU A 33 -10.37 8.05 -18.79
C GLU A 33 -11.86 8.33 -18.55
N LEU A 34 -12.42 7.91 -17.41
CA LEU A 34 -13.80 8.26 -17.03
C LEU A 34 -13.98 9.78 -16.95
N VAL A 35 -13.06 10.50 -16.30
CA VAL A 35 -13.10 11.96 -16.20
C VAL A 35 -13.05 12.61 -17.57
N ARG A 36 -12.18 12.15 -18.48
CA ARG A 36 -12.07 12.71 -19.84
C ARG A 36 -13.37 12.62 -20.64
N ARG A 37 -14.16 11.57 -20.45
CA ARG A 37 -15.48 11.41 -21.11
C ARG A 37 -16.56 12.30 -20.51
N LEU A 38 -16.39 12.67 -19.24
CA LEU A 38 -17.34 13.49 -18.49
C LEU A 38 -17.04 15.00 -18.57
N LEU A 39 -15.82 15.38 -18.95
CA LEU A 39 -15.41 16.78 -19.07
C LEU A 39 -16.32 17.51 -20.08
N PRO A 40 -17.05 18.55 -19.65
CA PRO A 40 -17.86 19.33 -20.56
C PRO A 40 -16.96 20.13 -21.51
N ALA A 41 -17.39 20.31 -22.76
CA ALA A 41 -16.67 21.13 -23.75
C ALA A 41 -16.70 22.62 -23.36
N GLU A 42 -17.84 23.06 -22.83
CA GLU A 42 -18.07 24.38 -22.26
C GLU A 42 -18.70 24.18 -20.87
N GLY A 43 -18.19 24.85 -19.85
CA GLY A 43 -18.72 24.72 -18.49
C GLY A 43 -17.69 24.93 -17.39
N ARG A 44 -18.19 24.90 -16.15
CA ARG A 44 -17.43 25.08 -14.92
C ARG A 44 -17.20 23.74 -14.24
N VAL A 45 -15.93 23.43 -13.96
CA VAL A 45 -15.53 22.20 -13.27
C VAL A 45 -14.98 22.53 -11.88
N LEU A 46 -15.38 21.78 -10.86
CA LEU A 46 -14.84 21.87 -9.51
C LEU A 46 -14.13 20.57 -9.13
N LEU A 47 -12.85 20.66 -8.78
CA LEU A 47 -12.10 19.57 -8.14
C LEU A 47 -12.17 19.74 -6.62
N VAL A 48 -12.62 18.72 -5.89
CA VAL A 48 -12.78 18.75 -4.42
C VAL A 48 -11.87 17.74 -3.75
N GLY A 49 -10.94 18.23 -2.94
CA GLY A 49 -9.91 17.43 -2.28
C GLY A 49 -8.64 17.30 -3.12
N PRO A 50 -7.59 16.68 -2.56
CA PRO A 50 -6.31 16.48 -3.25
C PRO A 50 -6.49 15.51 -4.41
N HIS A 51 -5.97 15.88 -5.58
CA HIS A 51 -6.01 15.04 -6.77
C HIS A 51 -4.59 14.90 -7.35
N PRO A 52 -4.27 13.77 -8.01
CA PRO A 52 -2.99 13.61 -8.67
C PRO A 52 -2.76 14.71 -9.70
N GLN A 53 -1.52 15.20 -9.79
CA GLN A 53 -1.14 16.28 -10.70
C GLN A 53 -1.56 16.01 -12.15
N ALA A 54 -1.44 14.77 -12.62
CA ALA A 54 -1.82 14.38 -13.97
C ALA A 54 -3.33 14.56 -14.25
N LEU A 55 -4.18 14.43 -13.23
CA LEU A 55 -5.62 14.66 -13.34
C LEU A 55 -5.91 16.16 -13.39
N VAL A 56 -5.31 16.94 -12.49
CA VAL A 56 -5.45 18.40 -12.48
C VAL A 56 -5.00 19.00 -13.82
N ASP A 57 -3.83 18.57 -14.32
CA ASP A 57 -3.28 19.00 -15.61
C ASP A 57 -4.23 18.66 -16.77
N ALA A 58 -4.83 17.47 -16.77
CA ALA A 58 -5.76 17.04 -17.82
C ALA A 58 -7.10 17.80 -17.81
N VAL A 59 -7.61 18.16 -16.63
CA VAL A 59 -8.83 18.95 -16.47
C VAL A 59 -8.58 20.40 -16.86
N ALA A 60 -7.51 21.01 -16.35
CA ALA A 60 -7.12 22.38 -16.65
C ALA A 60 -6.85 22.62 -18.15
N ALA A 61 -6.33 21.62 -18.86
CA ALA A 61 -6.06 21.72 -20.30
C ALA A 61 -7.32 21.66 -21.19
N ARG A 62 -8.48 21.25 -20.66
CA ARG A 62 -9.68 20.96 -21.47
C ARG A 62 -10.91 21.76 -21.06
N ALA A 63 -11.11 22.00 -19.78
CA ALA A 63 -12.29 22.70 -19.28
C ALA A 63 -12.13 24.22 -19.42
N ALA A 64 -13.21 24.90 -19.76
CA ALA A 64 -13.22 26.35 -19.96
C ALA A 64 -12.99 27.13 -18.66
N SER A 65 -13.53 26.62 -17.54
CA SER A 65 -13.36 27.19 -16.21
C SER A 65 -13.18 26.08 -15.18
N VAL A 66 -12.14 26.19 -14.36
CA VAL A 66 -11.81 25.18 -13.37
C VAL A 66 -11.52 25.84 -12.02
N ALA A 67 -12.21 25.35 -11.00
CA ALA A 67 -11.95 25.66 -9.61
C ALA A 67 -11.44 24.42 -8.88
N VAL A 68 -10.61 24.63 -7.87
CA VAL A 68 -10.08 23.57 -7.01
C VAL A 68 -10.33 23.94 -5.56
N LEU A 69 -10.83 23.01 -4.76
CA LEU A 69 -10.97 23.14 -3.32
C LEU A 69 -10.02 22.17 -2.64
N VAL A 70 -9.06 22.71 -1.89
CA VAL A 70 -8.16 21.94 -1.02
C VAL A 70 -8.11 22.61 0.35
N ARG A 71 -7.88 21.84 1.42
CA ARG A 71 -7.79 22.42 2.77
C ARG A 71 -6.37 22.87 3.13
N SER A 72 -5.35 22.30 2.50
CA SER A 72 -3.94 22.61 2.74
C SER A 72 -3.53 23.91 2.06
N TYR A 73 -2.95 24.84 2.83
CA TYR A 73 -2.41 26.09 2.30
C TYR A 73 -1.15 25.89 1.45
N PRO A 74 -0.14 25.08 1.87
CA PRO A 74 0.98 24.72 1.00
C PRO A 74 0.55 24.13 -0.35
N ASP A 75 -0.43 23.21 -0.35
CA ASP A 75 -0.90 22.57 -1.58
C ASP A 75 -1.67 23.57 -2.46
N ALA A 76 -2.48 24.45 -1.85
CA ALA A 76 -3.18 25.51 -2.56
C ALA A 76 -2.20 26.46 -3.26
N CYS A 77 -1.12 26.85 -2.59
CA CYS A 77 -0.08 27.71 -3.17
C CYS A 77 0.62 27.00 -4.34
N ALA A 78 1.03 25.74 -4.16
CA ALA A 78 1.68 24.96 -5.21
C ALA A 78 0.78 24.79 -6.45
N LEU A 79 -0.52 24.55 -6.25
CA LEU A 79 -1.51 24.49 -7.33
C LEU A 79 -1.68 25.85 -8.03
N GLY A 80 -1.78 26.93 -7.26
CA GLY A 80 -1.97 28.29 -7.77
C GLY A 80 -0.77 28.76 -8.61
N GLU A 81 0.45 28.49 -8.17
CA GLU A 81 1.69 28.79 -8.89
C GLU A 81 1.80 28.01 -10.20
N ARG A 82 1.48 26.70 -10.17
CA ARG A 82 1.58 25.84 -11.35
C ARG A 82 0.50 26.15 -12.39
N HIS A 83 -0.68 26.53 -11.93
CA HIS A 83 -1.84 26.78 -12.79
C HIS A 83 -2.49 28.14 -12.51
N PRO A 84 -1.91 29.24 -13.05
CA PRO A 84 -2.42 30.60 -12.80
C PRO A 84 -3.87 30.84 -13.28
N ALA A 85 -4.36 30.00 -14.20
CA ALA A 85 -5.73 30.08 -14.72
C ALA A 85 -6.79 29.43 -13.80
N LEU A 86 -6.39 28.61 -12.83
CA LEU A 86 -7.33 27.98 -11.89
C LEU A 86 -7.75 28.96 -10.80
N THR A 87 -9.00 28.85 -10.36
CA THR A 87 -9.41 29.44 -9.07
C THR A 87 -9.18 28.41 -7.97
N VAL A 88 -8.27 28.69 -7.03
CA VAL A 88 -7.96 27.76 -5.94
C VAL A 88 -8.60 28.28 -4.65
N HIS A 89 -9.57 27.54 -4.13
CA HIS A 89 -10.17 27.75 -2.82
C HIS A 89 -9.40 26.94 -1.78
N CYS A 90 -8.80 27.62 -0.81
CA CYS A 90 -8.11 27.02 0.31
C CYS A 90 -9.02 27.07 1.55
N GLY A 91 -9.44 25.91 2.05
CA GLY A 91 -10.26 25.78 3.26
C GLY A 91 -11.19 24.58 3.23
N ARG A 92 -12.25 24.63 4.04
CA ARG A 92 -13.23 23.54 4.20
C ARG A 92 -14.38 23.61 3.20
N LEU A 93 -14.91 22.46 2.78
CA LEU A 93 -16.02 22.38 1.80
C LEU A 93 -17.25 23.20 2.20
N ARG A 94 -17.64 23.15 3.47
CA ARG A 94 -18.83 23.85 3.97
C ARG A 94 -18.69 25.38 4.04
N ALA A 95 -17.47 25.90 3.91
CA ALA A 95 -17.22 27.33 3.85
C ALA A 95 -17.19 27.86 2.41
N LEU A 96 -17.19 26.96 1.41
CA LEU A 96 -17.20 27.35 0.01
C LEU A 96 -18.56 27.95 -0.35
N THR A 97 -18.57 29.25 -0.61
CA THR A 97 -19.69 29.98 -1.19
C THR A 97 -19.42 30.24 -2.66
N VAL A 98 -20.39 29.93 -3.50
CA VAL A 98 -20.31 30.16 -4.95
C VAL A 98 -21.55 30.89 -5.42
N GLU A 99 -21.37 31.84 -6.33
CA GLU A 99 -22.48 32.60 -6.92
C GLU A 99 -23.29 31.74 -7.88
N GLU A 100 -22.60 30.87 -8.63
CA GLU A 100 -23.24 29.90 -9.50
C GLU A 100 -22.60 28.51 -9.32
N PRO A 101 -23.41 27.45 -9.43
CA PRO A 101 -22.97 26.07 -9.27
C PRO A 101 -22.14 25.58 -10.48
N TYR A 102 -21.60 24.37 -10.39
CA TYR A 102 -20.69 23.76 -11.37
C TYR A 102 -21.38 22.69 -12.21
N ASP A 103 -21.03 22.61 -13.48
CA ASP A 103 -21.53 21.61 -14.43
C ASP A 103 -20.92 20.22 -14.16
N LEU A 104 -19.72 20.19 -13.58
CA LEU A 104 -19.05 18.96 -13.15
C LEU A 104 -18.32 19.17 -11.82
N VAL A 105 -18.64 18.34 -10.83
CA VAL A 105 -17.95 18.29 -9.54
C VAL A 105 -17.24 16.95 -9.40
N LEU A 106 -15.93 16.96 -9.14
CA LEU A 106 -15.09 15.78 -8.99
C LEU A 106 -14.56 15.68 -7.56
N ALA A 107 -15.03 14.68 -6.82
CA ALA A 107 -14.56 14.33 -5.48
C ALA A 107 -14.03 12.89 -5.49
N LEU A 108 -12.99 12.65 -6.29
CA LEU A 108 -12.41 11.31 -6.47
C LEU A 108 -11.52 10.89 -5.29
N ASP A 109 -11.14 11.84 -4.45
CA ASP A 109 -10.45 11.56 -3.19
C ASP A 109 -11.41 11.24 -2.03
N GLY A 110 -12.72 11.30 -2.29
CA GLY A 110 -13.76 11.19 -1.27
C GLY A 110 -14.02 12.50 -0.55
N LEU A 111 -14.58 12.40 0.66
CA LEU A 111 -15.03 13.55 1.46
C LEU A 111 -14.17 13.78 2.70
N GLN A 112 -13.29 12.84 3.04
CA GLN A 112 -12.54 12.82 4.29
C GLN A 112 -11.55 13.99 4.40
N ARG A 113 -10.93 14.37 3.27
CA ARG A 113 -9.98 15.50 3.19
C ARG A 113 -10.63 16.83 2.81
N THR A 114 -11.90 17.01 3.17
CA THR A 114 -12.67 18.25 2.92
C THR A 114 -13.01 19.04 4.19
N SER A 115 -12.62 18.53 5.35
CA SER A 115 -12.80 19.11 6.68
C SER A 115 -11.47 19.63 7.27
N SER A 116 -11.53 20.45 8.33
CA SER A 116 -10.38 21.16 8.91
C SER A 116 -10.38 21.12 10.44
N ALA A 117 -9.23 21.45 11.06
CA ALA A 117 -8.96 21.41 12.52
C ALA A 117 -9.76 22.41 13.34
N GLU A 118 -10.36 23.37 12.68
CA GLU A 118 -11.12 24.42 13.33
C GLU A 118 -12.49 23.96 13.83
N GLU A 119 -13.04 22.87 13.28
CA GLU A 119 -14.35 22.35 13.68
C GLU A 119 -14.38 20.80 13.68
N PRO A 120 -15.28 20.18 14.48
CA PRO A 120 -15.51 18.75 14.39
C PRO A 120 -15.86 18.33 12.96
N ALA A 121 -15.29 17.21 12.51
CA ALA A 121 -15.61 16.66 11.20
C ALA A 121 -17.14 16.42 11.09
N PRO A 122 -17.80 16.96 10.05
CA PRO A 122 -19.21 16.73 9.84
C PRO A 122 -19.47 15.25 9.52
N ALA A 123 -20.67 14.78 9.80
CA ALA A 123 -21.10 13.49 9.26
C ALA A 123 -20.97 13.49 7.73
N TRP A 124 -20.55 12.37 7.16
CA TRP A 124 -20.39 12.10 5.74
C TRP A 124 -21.62 12.57 4.95
N ARG A 125 -22.81 12.31 5.48
CA ARG A 125 -24.07 12.77 4.88
C ARG A 125 -24.15 14.29 4.72
N ALA A 126 -23.73 15.06 5.73
CA ALA A 126 -23.74 16.51 5.67
C ALA A 126 -22.69 17.04 4.68
N SER A 127 -21.53 16.38 4.58
CA SER A 127 -20.53 16.68 3.53
C SER A 127 -21.07 16.38 2.13
N LEU A 128 -21.79 15.27 1.95
CA LEU A 128 -22.44 14.93 0.69
C LEU A 128 -23.49 15.98 0.30
N ASP A 129 -24.33 16.40 1.24
CA ASP A 129 -25.37 17.41 0.98
C ASP A 129 -24.74 18.77 0.59
N ALA A 130 -23.63 19.16 1.23
CA ALA A 130 -22.86 20.34 0.85
C ALA A 130 -22.25 20.21 -0.56
N LEU A 131 -21.68 19.05 -0.90
CA LEU A 131 -21.11 18.80 -2.21
C LEU A 131 -22.18 18.80 -3.31
N ALA A 132 -23.31 18.15 -3.05
CA ALA A 132 -24.43 18.09 -3.98
C ALA A 132 -24.95 19.50 -4.30
N ALA A 133 -25.05 20.39 -3.31
CA ALA A 133 -25.50 21.77 -3.49
C ALA A 133 -24.64 22.59 -4.47
N LEU A 134 -23.40 22.18 -4.73
CA LEU A 134 -22.50 22.81 -5.69
C LEU A 134 -22.71 22.34 -7.14
N VAL A 135 -23.52 21.31 -7.37
CA VAL A 135 -23.81 20.76 -8.69
C VAL A 135 -24.94 21.56 -9.34
N ALA A 136 -24.74 22.05 -10.56
CA ALA A 136 -25.73 22.80 -11.33
C ALA A 136 -26.91 21.90 -11.76
N PRO A 137 -28.12 22.42 -11.99
CA PRO A 137 -29.18 21.64 -12.65
C PRO A 137 -28.68 21.08 -13.99
N GLY A 138 -28.83 19.77 -14.21
CA GLY A 138 -28.24 19.07 -15.37
C GLY A 138 -26.75 18.75 -15.26
N GLY A 139 -26.06 19.29 -14.24
CA GLY A 139 -24.67 19.02 -13.92
C GLY A 139 -24.45 17.68 -13.24
N ARG A 140 -23.19 17.25 -13.19
CA ARG A 140 -22.77 15.92 -12.70
C ARG A 140 -21.86 15.99 -11.49
N LEU A 141 -22.03 15.01 -10.61
CA LEU A 141 -21.12 14.68 -9.52
C LEU A 141 -20.43 13.35 -9.83
N VAL A 142 -19.11 13.32 -9.72
CA VAL A 142 -18.32 12.09 -9.65
C VAL A 142 -17.73 11.98 -8.24
N LEU A 143 -18.19 10.98 -7.49
CA LEU A 143 -17.82 10.78 -6.10
C LEU A 143 -17.19 9.40 -5.92
N ALA A 144 -15.95 9.36 -5.44
CA ALA A 144 -15.35 8.11 -4.97
C ALA A 144 -15.63 7.91 -3.48
N VAL A 145 -15.87 6.67 -3.10
CA VAL A 145 -16.17 6.27 -1.73
C VAL A 145 -15.37 5.02 -1.41
N ALA A 146 -14.47 5.11 -0.44
CA ALA A 146 -13.73 3.95 0.04
C ALA A 146 -14.67 2.92 0.69
N ASN A 147 -14.40 1.63 0.47
CA ASN A 147 -15.15 0.55 1.09
C ASN A 147 -14.36 -0.04 2.27
N ASP A 148 -14.93 0.04 3.47
CA ASP A 148 -14.32 -0.54 4.67
C ASP A 148 -14.30 -2.09 4.67
N LEU A 149 -15.03 -2.72 3.74
CA LEU A 149 -14.99 -4.17 3.46
C LEU A 149 -14.32 -4.49 2.13
N GLY A 150 -13.55 -3.54 1.59
CA GLY A 150 -12.77 -3.71 0.37
C GLY A 150 -11.77 -4.86 0.45
N ILE A 151 -11.61 -5.59 -0.65
CA ILE A 151 -10.76 -6.79 -0.68
C ILE A 151 -9.29 -6.51 -0.35
N ASP A 152 -8.81 -5.30 -0.68
CA ASP A 152 -7.48 -4.81 -0.36
C ASP A 152 -7.21 -4.82 1.16
N ARG A 153 -8.24 -4.65 1.99
CA ARG A 153 -8.10 -4.72 3.46
C ARG A 153 -7.87 -6.13 4.00
N PHE A 154 -8.22 -7.16 3.25
CA PHE A 154 -7.94 -8.56 3.62
C PHE A 154 -6.59 -9.06 3.10
N VAL A 155 -5.95 -8.30 2.21
CA VAL A 155 -4.67 -8.64 1.58
C VAL A 155 -3.50 -8.04 2.34
N GLU A 156 -3.65 -6.85 2.93
CA GLU A 156 -2.56 -6.09 3.55
C GLU A 156 -2.42 -6.36 5.06
N ALA A 157 -1.20 -6.61 5.52
CA ALA A 157 -0.89 -6.81 6.95
C ALA A 157 -1.09 -5.54 7.78
N ARG A 158 -0.78 -4.39 7.18
CA ARG A 158 -0.93 -3.06 7.79
C ARG A 158 -1.76 -2.19 6.84
N PRO A 159 -3.07 -2.05 7.11
CA PRO A 159 -3.90 -1.16 6.33
C PRO A 159 -3.37 0.27 6.39
N PRO A 160 -3.24 0.96 5.25
CA PRO A 160 -2.54 2.23 5.22
C PRO A 160 -3.17 3.36 6.03
N ASP A 161 -4.48 3.32 6.25
CA ASP A 161 -5.22 4.23 7.13
C ASP A 161 -4.86 4.09 8.63
N ARG A 162 -3.88 3.25 8.95
CA ARG A 162 -3.28 3.07 10.28
C ARG A 162 -1.80 3.44 10.32
N GLU A 163 -1.32 4.18 9.33
CA GLU A 163 0.05 4.70 9.29
C GLU A 163 0.20 6.00 10.07
N GLY A 164 -0.90 6.73 10.27
CA GLY A 164 -0.93 8.00 11.02
C GLY A 164 -0.33 9.16 10.24
N GLY A 165 -0.41 9.12 8.91
CA GLY A 165 0.07 10.19 8.03
C GLY A 165 -0.80 11.44 8.08
N ASP A 166 -0.27 12.54 7.54
CA ASP A 166 -0.89 13.88 7.57
C ASP A 166 -2.30 13.94 6.98
N GLY A 167 -2.59 13.11 5.97
CA GLY A 167 -3.93 12.97 5.38
C GLY A 167 -4.91 12.09 6.16
N GLN A 168 -4.48 11.40 7.22
CA GLN A 168 -5.24 10.34 7.93
C GLN A 168 -5.83 10.84 9.26
N TRP A 169 -6.28 12.08 9.27
CA TRP A 169 -6.67 12.75 10.49
C TRP A 169 -8.10 12.45 10.94
N GLU A 170 -8.98 12.02 10.02
CA GLU A 170 -10.35 11.60 10.36
C GLU A 170 -10.40 10.09 10.69
N PRO A 171 -10.85 9.69 11.89
CA PRO A 171 -10.96 8.27 12.23
C PRO A 171 -12.07 7.60 11.40
N HIS A 172 -11.66 6.74 10.46
CA HIS A 172 -12.57 5.95 9.63
C HIS A 172 -13.47 5.01 10.47
N GLY A 173 -14.70 4.78 10.00
CA GLY A 173 -15.60 3.74 10.50
C GLY A 173 -16.49 4.11 11.69
N PHE A 174 -16.39 5.34 12.22
CA PHE A 174 -17.22 5.79 13.35
C PHE A 174 -18.47 6.59 12.96
N ASP A 175 -18.53 7.08 11.71
CA ASP A 175 -19.70 7.78 11.21
C ASP A 175 -20.78 6.79 10.73
N PRO A 176 -21.94 6.70 11.41
CA PRO A 176 -23.02 5.82 10.98
C PRO A 176 -23.65 6.22 9.65
N SER A 177 -23.43 7.46 9.19
CA SER A 177 -23.95 7.96 7.92
C SER A 177 -23.09 7.58 6.71
N HIS A 178 -21.87 7.08 6.93
CA HIS A 178 -21.02 6.57 5.86
C HIS A 178 -21.69 5.35 5.18
N PRO A 179 -21.73 5.29 3.84
CA PRO A 179 -22.37 4.20 3.12
C PRO A 179 -21.64 2.87 3.38
N ARG A 180 -22.41 1.83 3.71
CA ARG A 180 -21.91 0.47 3.96
C ARG A 180 -21.98 -0.45 2.73
N GLY A 181 -22.12 0.16 1.56
CA GLY A 181 -22.41 -0.53 0.31
C GLY A 181 -22.91 0.43 -0.76
N SER A 182 -22.91 -0.04 -2.01
CA SER A 182 -23.35 0.73 -3.17
C SER A 182 -24.86 1.08 -3.13
N GLY A 183 -25.72 0.16 -2.67
CA GLY A 183 -27.15 0.44 -2.48
C GLY A 183 -27.45 1.56 -1.47
N PRO A 184 -26.85 1.54 -0.25
CA PRO A 184 -26.86 2.68 0.66
C PRO A 184 -26.32 3.99 0.05
N LEU A 185 -25.24 3.92 -0.75
CA LEU A 185 -24.69 5.08 -1.46
C LEU A 185 -25.71 5.67 -2.44
N ASP A 186 -26.39 4.84 -3.23
CA ASP A 186 -27.41 5.32 -4.18
C ASP A 186 -28.57 6.02 -3.47
N ARG A 187 -29.04 5.44 -2.34
CA ARG A 187 -30.07 6.07 -1.51
C ARG A 187 -29.60 7.40 -0.95
N ALA A 188 -28.33 7.49 -0.56
CA ALA A 188 -27.78 8.73 -0.07
C ALA A 188 -27.74 9.81 -1.17
N LEU A 189 -27.20 9.50 -2.34
CA LEU A 189 -27.17 10.41 -3.49
C LEU A 189 -28.58 10.88 -3.87
N LYS A 190 -29.56 9.95 -3.91
CA LYS A 190 -30.96 10.27 -4.17
C LYS A 190 -31.56 11.21 -3.14
N ALA A 191 -31.33 10.96 -1.86
CA ALA A 191 -31.81 11.85 -0.81
C ALA A 191 -31.15 13.25 -0.86
N SER A 192 -29.98 13.39 -1.48
CA SER A 192 -29.31 14.69 -1.74
C SER A 192 -29.80 15.38 -3.02
N GLY A 193 -30.83 14.82 -3.68
CA GLY A 193 -31.42 15.37 -4.89
C GLY A 193 -30.67 15.03 -6.18
N LEU A 194 -29.83 13.99 -6.17
CA LEU A 194 -29.10 13.52 -7.36
C LEU A 194 -29.71 12.21 -7.89
N ALA A 195 -29.76 12.04 -9.20
CA ALA A 195 -30.08 10.79 -9.85
C ALA A 195 -28.77 10.04 -10.15
N VAL A 196 -28.63 8.79 -9.70
CA VAL A 196 -27.43 7.99 -9.99
C VAL A 196 -27.51 7.48 -11.41
N ASP A 197 -26.55 7.88 -12.25
CA ASP A 197 -26.44 7.42 -13.64
C ASP A 197 -25.74 6.07 -13.70
N ARG A 198 -24.66 5.92 -12.92
CA ARG A 198 -23.89 4.67 -12.84
C ARG A 198 -23.06 4.62 -11.56
N CYS A 199 -22.93 3.44 -10.99
CA CYS A 199 -22.02 3.16 -9.89
C CYS A 199 -21.00 2.09 -10.32
N TYR A 200 -19.72 2.40 -10.20
CA TYR A 200 -18.62 1.52 -10.55
C TYR A 200 -17.96 0.94 -9.30
N ALA A 201 -17.66 -0.36 -9.33
CA ALA A 201 -16.70 -0.99 -8.45
C ALA A 201 -15.27 -0.68 -8.92
N ALA A 202 -14.43 -0.16 -8.03
CA ALA A 202 -13.06 0.22 -8.32
C ALA A 202 -12.06 -0.82 -7.78
N TYR A 203 -11.17 -1.29 -8.64
CA TYR A 203 -10.15 -2.33 -8.38
C TYR A 203 -8.77 -1.87 -8.87
N PRO A 204 -7.65 -2.44 -8.40
CA PRO A 204 -7.52 -3.52 -7.41
C PRO A 204 -7.44 -3.04 -5.95
N GLY A 205 -7.29 -1.74 -5.71
CA GLY A 205 -7.15 -1.16 -4.38
C GLY A 205 -7.62 0.29 -4.35
N ARG A 206 -7.94 0.79 -3.15
CA ARG A 206 -8.51 2.14 -2.99
C ARG A 206 -7.54 3.29 -3.25
N ARG A 207 -6.23 3.06 -3.08
CA ARG A 207 -5.17 4.07 -3.31
C ARG A 207 -4.72 4.20 -4.76
N ALA A 208 -4.84 3.12 -5.53
CA ALA A 208 -4.44 3.10 -6.93
C ALA A 208 -5.42 2.28 -7.78
N PRO A 209 -6.66 2.76 -7.98
CA PRO A 209 -7.61 2.09 -8.86
C PRO A 209 -7.09 2.07 -10.30
N ARG A 210 -7.20 0.90 -10.94
CA ARG A 210 -6.80 0.63 -12.33
C ARG A 210 -7.97 0.09 -13.17
N ALA A 211 -9.09 -0.22 -12.54
CA ALA A 211 -10.30 -0.67 -13.19
C ALA A 211 -11.55 -0.10 -12.51
N LEU A 212 -12.57 0.14 -13.31
CA LEU A 212 -13.92 0.57 -12.92
C LEU A 212 -14.92 -0.35 -13.61
N LEU A 213 -15.69 -1.12 -12.85
CA LEU A 213 -16.69 -2.04 -13.41
C LEU A 213 -18.08 -1.63 -12.94
N GLY A 214 -18.98 -1.33 -13.88
CA GLY A 214 -20.36 -0.99 -13.56
C GLY A 214 -21.09 -2.16 -12.91
N ARG A 215 -22.04 -1.86 -12.02
CA ARG A 215 -22.90 -2.86 -11.37
C ARG A 215 -23.52 -3.84 -12.36
N GLU A 216 -24.05 -3.33 -13.47
CA GLU A 216 -24.75 -4.14 -14.49
C GLU A 216 -23.81 -5.10 -15.21
N LEU A 217 -22.50 -4.81 -15.22
CA LEU A 217 -21.48 -5.70 -15.74
C LEU A 217 -21.14 -6.80 -14.72
N LEU A 218 -21.09 -6.46 -13.43
CA LEU A 218 -20.81 -7.40 -12.33
C LEU A 218 -21.95 -8.37 -12.04
N GLU A 219 -23.20 -8.01 -12.36
CA GLU A 219 -24.36 -8.91 -12.29
C GLU A 219 -24.33 -10.01 -13.36
N ARG A 220 -23.45 -9.90 -14.36
CA ARG A 220 -23.30 -10.88 -15.45
C ARG A 220 -22.27 -11.94 -15.10
N ASN A 221 -22.37 -13.08 -15.80
CA ASN A 221 -21.34 -14.11 -15.75
C ASN A 221 -20.09 -13.69 -16.56
N LEU A 222 -19.23 -12.90 -15.93
CA LEU A 222 -17.98 -12.43 -16.52
C LEU A 222 -16.93 -13.54 -16.59
N PRO A 223 -16.08 -13.58 -17.63
CA PRO A 223 -14.97 -14.52 -17.69
C PRO A 223 -14.02 -14.35 -16.49
N GLU A 224 -13.61 -15.47 -15.88
CA GLU A 224 -12.68 -15.48 -14.73
C GLU A 224 -11.34 -14.80 -15.06
N ALA A 225 -10.93 -14.80 -16.33
CA ALA A 225 -9.77 -14.06 -16.81
C ALA A 225 -9.75 -12.58 -16.37
N LEU A 226 -10.93 -11.94 -16.23
CA LEU A 226 -10.99 -10.55 -15.78
C LEU A 226 -10.39 -10.32 -14.40
N THR A 227 -10.34 -11.32 -13.51
CA THR A 227 -9.79 -11.13 -12.16
C THR A 227 -8.30 -10.82 -12.19
N VAL A 228 -7.58 -11.28 -13.22
CA VAL A 228 -6.13 -11.10 -13.37
C VAL A 228 -5.72 -9.61 -13.36
N PRO A 229 -6.27 -8.73 -14.22
CA PRO A 229 -6.01 -7.28 -14.12
C PRO A 229 -6.69 -6.58 -12.94
N LEU A 230 -7.68 -7.21 -12.29
CA LEU A 230 -8.40 -6.63 -11.14
C LEU A 230 -7.76 -6.94 -9.79
N SER A 231 -6.69 -7.74 -9.77
CA SER A 231 -5.98 -8.12 -8.57
C SER A 231 -4.72 -7.30 -8.38
N ALA A 232 -4.43 -6.91 -7.14
CA ALA A 232 -3.29 -6.06 -6.83
C ALA A 232 -1.96 -6.78 -7.16
N ARG A 233 -1.23 -6.28 -8.15
CA ARG A 233 0.08 -6.80 -8.55
C ARG A 233 1.16 -5.81 -8.12
N GLY A 234 2.06 -6.25 -7.24
CA GLY A 234 3.17 -5.42 -6.74
C GLY A 234 2.78 -4.38 -5.67
N GLY A 235 3.82 -3.74 -5.12
CA GLY A 235 3.78 -2.77 -4.02
C GLY A 235 4.61 -3.23 -2.82
N ASP A 236 5.27 -2.30 -2.12
CA ASP A 236 6.11 -2.55 -0.93
C ASP A 236 5.29 -2.98 0.32
N THR A 237 3.99 -3.27 0.15
CA THR A 237 3.13 -3.61 1.27
C THR A 237 3.22 -5.10 1.60
N MET A 238 3.43 -5.40 2.89
CA MET A 238 3.46 -6.76 3.38
C MET A 238 2.07 -7.40 3.23
N ARG A 239 1.99 -8.48 2.45
CA ARG A 239 0.75 -9.18 2.13
C ARG A 239 0.51 -10.36 3.08
N VAL A 240 -0.72 -10.52 3.56
CA VAL A 240 -1.15 -11.67 4.39
C VAL A 240 -1.92 -12.73 3.60
N ALA A 241 -2.36 -12.39 2.39
CA ALA A 241 -3.10 -13.29 1.51
C ALA A 241 -2.76 -13.00 0.03
N ASP A 242 -2.95 -14.00 -0.84
CA ASP A 242 -2.81 -13.83 -2.28
C ASP A 242 -4.00 -13.01 -2.85
N PRO A 243 -3.76 -11.80 -3.39
CA PRO A 243 -4.83 -10.95 -3.90
C PRO A 243 -5.60 -11.60 -5.05
N LEU A 244 -4.91 -12.34 -5.95
CA LEU A 244 -5.56 -12.98 -7.09
C LEU A 244 -6.59 -14.01 -6.64
N ARG A 245 -6.20 -14.87 -5.70
CA ARG A 245 -7.09 -15.86 -5.11
C ARG A 245 -8.31 -15.23 -4.44
N LEU A 246 -8.13 -14.17 -3.65
CA LEU A 246 -9.25 -13.49 -3.00
C LEU A 246 -10.18 -12.82 -4.02
N SER A 247 -9.64 -12.08 -5.01
CA SER A 247 -10.45 -11.44 -6.05
C SER A 247 -11.30 -12.47 -6.79
N ARG A 248 -10.71 -13.61 -7.13
CA ARG A 248 -11.43 -14.70 -7.80
C ARG A 248 -12.55 -15.29 -6.96
N LEU A 249 -12.28 -15.51 -5.68
CA LEU A 249 -13.29 -16.01 -4.76
C LEU A 249 -14.47 -15.02 -4.67
N ALA A 250 -14.18 -13.72 -4.55
CA ALA A 250 -15.21 -12.68 -4.53
C ALA A 250 -16.07 -12.72 -5.80
N PHE A 251 -15.45 -12.77 -6.98
CA PHE A 251 -16.19 -12.83 -8.25
C PHE A 251 -16.99 -14.12 -8.42
N ARG A 252 -16.42 -15.29 -8.08
CA ARG A 252 -17.09 -16.59 -8.17
C ARG A 252 -18.34 -16.67 -7.30
N HIS A 253 -18.34 -15.98 -6.16
CA HIS A 253 -19.48 -15.91 -5.24
C HIS A 253 -20.41 -14.72 -5.51
N GLY A 254 -20.22 -13.96 -6.60
CA GLY A 254 -21.06 -12.80 -6.92
C GLY A 254 -20.88 -11.62 -5.95
N LEU A 255 -19.77 -11.58 -5.22
CA LEU A 255 -19.44 -10.56 -4.23
C LEU A 255 -18.52 -9.45 -4.78
N GLY A 256 -18.34 -9.38 -6.11
CA GLY A 256 -17.43 -8.42 -6.74
C GLY A 256 -17.79 -6.96 -6.43
N GLU A 257 -19.06 -6.59 -6.47
CA GLU A 257 -19.45 -5.22 -6.14
C GLU A 257 -19.28 -4.91 -4.64
N GLN A 258 -19.67 -5.85 -3.78
CA GLN A 258 -19.72 -5.68 -2.34
C GLN A 258 -18.33 -5.64 -1.70
N LEU A 259 -17.36 -6.35 -2.28
CA LEU A 259 -15.97 -6.42 -1.83
C LEU A 259 -15.03 -5.55 -2.68
N ALA A 260 -15.56 -4.70 -3.55
CA ALA A 260 -14.76 -3.74 -4.29
C ALA A 260 -14.03 -2.79 -3.31
N PRO A 261 -12.72 -2.56 -3.46
CA PRO A 261 -11.96 -1.61 -2.63
C PRO A 261 -12.57 -0.22 -2.47
N ALA A 262 -13.22 0.28 -3.51
CA ALA A 262 -13.96 1.53 -3.49
C ALA A 262 -15.12 1.49 -4.50
N TRP A 263 -16.05 2.42 -4.37
CA TRP A 263 -17.08 2.69 -5.36
C TRP A 263 -16.88 4.08 -5.96
N VAL A 264 -17.15 4.23 -7.26
CA VAL A 264 -17.19 5.52 -7.94
C VAL A 264 -18.59 5.72 -8.49
N ALA A 265 -19.32 6.67 -7.92
CA ALA A 265 -20.66 7.02 -8.39
C ALA A 265 -20.59 8.22 -9.34
N VAL A 266 -21.27 8.11 -10.48
CA VAL A 266 -21.61 9.23 -11.36
C VAL A 266 -23.10 9.50 -11.18
N ALA A 267 -23.43 10.72 -10.77
CA ALA A 267 -24.80 11.13 -10.51
C ALA A 267 -25.09 12.51 -11.09
N THR A 268 -26.26 12.68 -11.68
CA THR A 268 -26.71 13.91 -12.32
C THR A 268 -27.75 14.61 -11.44
N ARG A 269 -27.64 15.93 -11.30
CA ARG A 269 -28.74 16.72 -10.71
C ARG A 269 -29.84 16.87 -11.75
N PRO A 270 -31.13 16.62 -11.41
CA PRO A 270 -32.23 16.79 -12.35
C PRO A 270 -32.21 18.16 -13.05
N GLY A 271 -32.31 18.14 -14.37
CA GLY A 271 -32.21 19.29 -15.27
C GLY A 271 -32.01 18.82 -16.71
N ASP A 272 -31.83 19.75 -17.64
CA ASP A 272 -31.47 19.41 -19.03
C ASP A 272 -30.00 18.99 -19.07
N ALA A 273 -29.75 17.70 -18.95
CA ALA A 273 -28.41 17.13 -19.00
C ALA A 273 -28.12 16.65 -20.41
N GLY A 274 -27.03 17.13 -21.01
CA GLY A 274 -26.54 16.58 -22.27
C GLY A 274 -26.27 15.09 -22.13
N ASP A 275 -26.67 14.28 -23.11
CA ASP A 275 -26.49 12.83 -23.06
C ASP A 275 -25.00 12.47 -23.12
N VAL A 276 -24.52 11.71 -22.13
CA VAL A 276 -23.13 11.24 -22.07
C VAL A 276 -23.15 9.74 -21.84
N GLU A 277 -22.69 8.99 -22.83
CA GLU A 277 -22.60 7.54 -22.75
C GLU A 277 -21.50 7.13 -21.77
N LEU A 278 -21.93 6.60 -20.62
CA LEU A 278 -21.04 6.08 -19.59
C LEU A 278 -20.59 4.65 -19.94
N PRO A 279 -19.27 4.37 -19.96
CA PRO A 279 -18.79 3.04 -20.28
C PRO A 279 -19.30 1.99 -19.28
N PRO A 280 -19.61 0.76 -19.72
CA PRO A 280 -20.01 -0.31 -18.81
C PRO A 280 -18.86 -0.76 -17.89
N GLY A 281 -17.61 -0.69 -18.39
CA GLY A 281 -16.42 -0.91 -17.58
C GLY A 281 -15.16 -0.40 -18.27
N LEU A 282 -14.17 -0.03 -17.47
CA LEU A 282 -12.85 0.43 -17.90
C LEU A 282 -11.79 -0.37 -17.15
N ILE A 283 -10.77 -0.88 -17.84
CA ILE A 283 -9.66 -1.62 -17.24
C ILE A 283 -8.34 -1.16 -17.87
N GLU A 284 -7.39 -0.77 -17.03
CA GLU A 284 -6.01 -0.54 -17.44
C GLU A 284 -5.26 -1.87 -17.56
N VAL A 285 -4.68 -2.11 -18.72
CA VAL A 285 -3.82 -3.26 -19.00
C VAL A 285 -2.52 -2.74 -19.61
N GLY A 286 -1.42 -2.86 -18.85
CA GLY A 286 -0.16 -2.24 -19.22
C GLY A 286 -0.25 -0.71 -19.12
N ARG A 287 -0.13 -0.01 -20.26
CA ARG A 287 -0.26 1.47 -20.34
C ARG A 287 -1.52 1.94 -21.06
N ALA A 288 -2.40 1.01 -21.41
CA ALA A 288 -3.61 1.29 -22.18
C ALA A 288 -4.85 1.04 -21.32
N VAL A 289 -5.85 1.92 -21.46
CA VAL A 289 -7.18 1.71 -20.89
C VAL A 289 -8.06 1.06 -21.93
N HIS A 290 -8.77 0.02 -21.53
CA HIS A 290 -9.70 -0.70 -22.38
C HIS A 290 -11.11 -0.59 -21.84
N GLU A 291 -12.08 -0.48 -22.74
CA GLU A 291 -13.49 -0.55 -22.37
C GLU A 291 -13.95 -2.00 -22.42
N ILE A 292 -14.72 -2.42 -21.42
CA ILE A 292 -15.30 -3.76 -21.33
C ILE A 292 -16.79 -3.66 -21.63
N THR A 293 -17.22 -4.32 -22.70
CA THR A 293 -18.64 -4.34 -23.10
C THR A 293 -19.43 -5.38 -22.30
N PRO A 294 -20.77 -5.29 -22.29
CA PRO A 294 -21.65 -6.26 -21.62
C PRO A 294 -21.53 -7.69 -22.16
N GLU A 295 -20.97 -7.89 -23.36
CA GLU A 295 -20.70 -9.17 -24.01
C GLU A 295 -19.30 -9.73 -23.66
N ALA A 296 -18.62 -9.12 -22.68
CA ALA A 296 -17.25 -9.45 -22.29
C ALA A 296 -16.23 -9.30 -23.45
N ILE A 297 -16.40 -8.22 -24.23
CA ILE A 297 -15.46 -7.82 -25.27
C ILE A 297 -14.59 -6.69 -24.73
N ARG A 298 -13.28 -6.80 -24.94
CA ARG A 298 -12.31 -5.74 -24.66
C ARG A 298 -12.15 -4.87 -25.91
N ARG A 299 -12.64 -3.63 -25.85
CA ARG A 299 -12.44 -2.61 -26.89
C ARG A 299 -11.13 -1.87 -26.62
N LEU A 300 -10.22 -1.94 -27.59
CA LEU A 300 -8.91 -1.28 -27.57
C LEU A 300 -9.07 0.23 -27.83
N PRO A 301 -8.12 1.09 -27.40
CA PRO A 301 -8.15 2.54 -27.67
C PRO A 301 -8.31 2.91 -29.16
N GLY A 302 -7.89 2.04 -30.09
CA GLY A 302 -8.06 2.22 -31.53
C GLY A 302 -9.35 1.63 -32.13
N GLY A 303 -10.35 1.29 -31.29
CA GLY A 303 -11.65 0.73 -31.73
C GLY A 303 -11.65 -0.78 -32.01
N ALA A 304 -10.48 -1.41 -32.15
CA ALA A 304 -10.40 -2.85 -32.33
C ALA A 304 -10.96 -3.62 -31.13
N ALA A 305 -11.79 -4.61 -31.39
CA ALA A 305 -12.44 -5.44 -30.38
C ALA A 305 -11.73 -6.80 -30.28
N ARG A 306 -11.49 -7.27 -29.06
CA ARG A 306 -11.00 -8.63 -28.79
C ARG A 306 -11.83 -9.27 -27.68
N PRO A 307 -12.25 -10.54 -27.82
CA PRO A 307 -12.92 -11.24 -26.73
C PRO A 307 -11.97 -11.36 -25.52
N ILE A 308 -12.52 -11.25 -24.32
CA ILE A 308 -11.77 -11.62 -23.11
C ILE A 308 -11.61 -13.15 -23.12
N PRO A 309 -10.39 -13.68 -22.91
CA PRO A 309 -10.16 -15.12 -22.84
C PRO A 309 -11.11 -15.81 -21.86
N ARG A 310 -11.67 -16.95 -22.28
CA ARG A 310 -12.47 -17.81 -21.41
C ARG A 310 -11.61 -18.96 -20.89
N GLY A 311 -12.08 -19.61 -19.84
CA GLY A 311 -11.37 -20.69 -19.16
C GLY A 311 -11.00 -20.36 -17.73
N ARG A 312 -10.31 -21.29 -17.09
CA ARG A 312 -9.84 -21.18 -15.71
C ARG A 312 -8.38 -20.78 -15.69
N VAL A 313 -7.96 -19.97 -14.71
CA VAL A 313 -6.56 -19.58 -14.57
C VAL A 313 -5.71 -20.81 -14.22
N VAL A 314 -4.62 -20.99 -14.94
CA VAL A 314 -3.74 -22.18 -14.86
C VAL A 314 -3.18 -22.39 -13.47
N GLU A 315 -2.80 -21.31 -12.77
CA GLU A 315 -2.32 -21.40 -11.38
C GLU A 315 -3.33 -22.11 -10.47
N GLU A 316 -4.63 -21.83 -10.59
CA GLU A 316 -5.61 -22.50 -9.73
C GLU A 316 -5.78 -23.97 -10.09
N LEU A 317 -5.78 -24.30 -11.39
CA LEU A 317 -5.84 -25.70 -11.81
C LEU A 317 -4.66 -26.50 -11.21
N LEU A 318 -3.47 -25.92 -11.21
CA LEU A 318 -2.29 -26.53 -10.60
C LEU A 318 -2.39 -26.62 -9.08
N VAL A 319 -2.80 -25.54 -8.38
CA VAL A 319 -2.99 -25.54 -6.92
C VAL A 319 -4.05 -26.54 -6.49
N GLU A 320 -5.16 -26.62 -7.22
CA GLU A 320 -6.27 -27.54 -6.96
C GLU A 320 -5.84 -28.99 -7.14
N ALA A 321 -5.09 -29.31 -8.20
CA ALA A 321 -4.52 -30.62 -8.42
C ALA A 321 -3.49 -30.99 -7.33
N CYS A 322 -2.63 -30.05 -6.93
CA CYS A 322 -1.68 -30.24 -5.83
C CYS A 322 -2.38 -30.49 -4.48
N ALA A 323 -3.46 -29.75 -4.20
CA ALA A 323 -4.24 -29.93 -2.98
C ALA A 323 -4.96 -31.29 -2.92
N ARG A 324 -5.29 -31.88 -4.07
CA ARG A 324 -5.88 -33.23 -4.19
C ARG A 324 -4.85 -34.35 -4.34
N GLU A 325 -3.56 -34.02 -4.32
CA GLU A 325 -2.47 -34.96 -4.62
C GLU A 325 -2.59 -35.63 -6.00
N ASP A 326 -3.28 -34.97 -6.95
CA ASP A 326 -3.47 -35.47 -8.32
C ASP A 326 -2.24 -35.11 -9.19
N VAL A 327 -1.15 -35.83 -8.95
CA VAL A 327 0.12 -35.67 -9.69
C VAL A 327 -0.07 -35.95 -11.19
N ARG A 328 -1.07 -36.76 -11.55
CA ARG A 328 -1.39 -37.05 -12.96
C ARG A 328 -1.95 -35.82 -13.65
N ALA A 329 -2.96 -35.16 -13.07
CA ALA A 329 -3.52 -33.93 -13.62
C ALA A 329 -2.46 -32.82 -13.73
N VAL A 330 -1.58 -32.68 -12.73
CA VAL A 330 -0.43 -31.76 -12.81
C VAL A 330 0.44 -32.08 -14.03
N ARG A 331 0.84 -33.36 -14.20
CA ARG A 331 1.71 -33.78 -15.32
C ARG A 331 1.07 -33.50 -16.68
N GLU A 332 -0.20 -33.84 -16.85
CA GLU A 332 -0.93 -33.65 -18.10
C GLU A 332 -1.05 -32.17 -18.47
N LEU A 333 -1.36 -31.30 -17.50
CA LEU A 333 -1.46 -29.85 -17.72
C LEU A 333 -0.09 -29.23 -18.03
N LEU A 334 0.97 -29.66 -17.33
CA LEU A 334 2.33 -29.18 -17.55
C LEU A 334 2.91 -29.60 -18.91
N ALA A 335 2.59 -30.81 -19.39
CA ALA A 335 2.98 -31.25 -20.73
C ALA A 335 2.35 -30.36 -21.81
N LYS A 336 1.04 -30.08 -21.70
CA LYS A 336 0.35 -29.15 -22.61
C LYS A 336 0.94 -27.74 -22.55
N LEU A 337 1.28 -27.27 -21.35
CA LEU A 337 1.93 -25.97 -21.16
C LEU A 337 3.30 -25.93 -21.86
N ALA A 338 4.09 -27.01 -21.78
CA ALA A 338 5.38 -27.09 -22.45
C ALA A 338 5.26 -27.07 -23.98
N ASP A 339 4.25 -27.70 -24.54
CA ASP A 339 3.96 -27.65 -25.98
C ASP A 339 3.57 -26.23 -26.40
N TRP A 340 2.67 -25.58 -25.66
CA TRP A 340 2.27 -24.19 -25.90
C TRP A 340 3.45 -23.20 -25.84
N VAL A 341 4.38 -23.37 -24.89
CA VAL A 341 5.60 -22.56 -24.81
C VAL A 341 6.53 -22.83 -26.00
N THR A 342 6.59 -24.08 -26.48
CA THR A 342 7.37 -24.45 -27.67
C THR A 342 6.83 -23.78 -28.94
N ASP A 343 5.51 -23.58 -29.01
CA ASP A 343 4.82 -22.84 -30.08
C ASP A 343 4.95 -21.31 -29.96
N GLY A 344 5.74 -20.82 -29.00
CA GLY A 344 6.02 -19.40 -28.80
C GLY A 344 5.13 -18.71 -27.77
N GLY A 345 4.35 -19.47 -26.99
CA GLY A 345 3.57 -18.95 -25.87
C GLY A 345 4.45 -18.46 -24.72
N ASP A 346 4.09 -17.30 -24.14
CA ASP A 346 4.75 -16.79 -22.95
C ASP A 346 3.77 -16.03 -22.02
N ALA A 347 3.54 -16.61 -20.83
CA ALA A 347 2.78 -16.00 -19.75
C ALA A 347 3.01 -16.76 -18.44
N THR A 348 3.01 -16.04 -17.32
CA THR A 348 3.02 -16.64 -15.98
C THR A 348 1.70 -17.38 -15.73
N VAL A 349 1.70 -18.44 -14.92
CA VAL A 349 0.50 -19.27 -14.68
C VAL A 349 -0.66 -18.50 -14.03
N ASP A 350 -0.38 -17.41 -13.34
CA ASP A 350 -1.36 -16.48 -12.74
C ASP A 350 -1.90 -15.45 -13.76
N ASN A 351 -1.33 -15.39 -14.96
CA ASN A 351 -1.73 -14.55 -16.09
C ASN A 351 -2.19 -15.39 -17.31
N LEU A 352 -2.32 -16.71 -17.13
CA LEU A 352 -2.64 -17.66 -18.19
C LEU A 352 -3.97 -18.35 -17.87
N VAL A 353 -4.87 -18.44 -18.85
CA VAL A 353 -6.10 -19.24 -18.74
C VAL A 353 -6.06 -20.45 -19.66
N TRP A 354 -6.78 -21.49 -19.24
CA TRP A 354 -6.98 -22.73 -19.96
C TRP A 354 -8.48 -23.02 -20.09
N ASP A 355 -8.98 -23.14 -21.32
CA ASP A 355 -10.40 -23.41 -21.62
C ASP A 355 -10.73 -24.91 -21.73
N GLY A 356 -9.72 -25.78 -21.67
CA GLY A 356 -9.85 -27.22 -21.91
C GLY A 356 -9.04 -27.69 -23.13
N GLU A 357 -8.73 -26.78 -24.05
CA GLU A 357 -8.06 -27.06 -25.32
C GLU A 357 -6.92 -26.08 -25.64
N HIS A 358 -7.07 -24.80 -25.29
CA HIS A 358 -6.13 -23.74 -25.65
C HIS A 358 -5.73 -22.91 -24.43
N PHE A 359 -4.46 -22.48 -24.44
CA PHE A 359 -3.95 -21.49 -23.49
C PHE A 359 -4.06 -20.09 -24.07
N ALA A 360 -4.46 -19.14 -23.25
CA ALA A 360 -4.50 -17.73 -23.61
C ALA A 360 -3.96 -16.83 -22.50
N ALA A 361 -3.00 -15.97 -22.85
CA ALA A 361 -2.51 -14.94 -21.95
C ALA A 361 -3.55 -13.83 -21.78
N VAL A 362 -3.83 -13.43 -20.54
CA VAL A 362 -4.84 -12.41 -20.25
C VAL A 362 -4.28 -11.00 -20.47
N ILE A 363 -3.13 -10.74 -19.87
CA ILE A 363 -2.38 -9.49 -20.01
C ILE A 363 -1.16 -9.74 -20.92
N PRO A 364 -0.89 -8.86 -21.89
CA PRO A 364 0.31 -8.97 -22.72
C PRO A 364 1.58 -8.93 -21.85
N VAL A 365 2.49 -9.88 -22.07
CA VAL A 365 3.84 -9.84 -21.50
C VAL A 365 4.71 -8.90 -22.35
N PRO A 366 5.52 -8.01 -21.75
CA PRO A 366 6.48 -7.21 -22.51
C PRO A 366 7.39 -8.11 -23.35
N ALA A 367 7.77 -7.66 -24.55
CA ALA A 367 8.73 -8.41 -25.35
C ALA A 367 10.13 -8.28 -24.72
N PRO A 368 10.86 -9.38 -24.50
CA PRO A 368 12.25 -9.33 -24.04
C PRO A 368 13.16 -8.79 -25.16
N ALA A 369 14.33 -8.28 -24.79
CA ALA A 369 15.33 -7.73 -25.69
C ALA A 369 15.90 -8.79 -26.64
N THR A 370 15.95 -10.05 -26.20
CA THR A 370 16.35 -11.20 -27.02
C THR A 370 15.31 -12.29 -26.93
N THR A 371 14.99 -12.96 -28.03
CA THR A 371 14.06 -14.09 -28.04
C THR A 371 14.61 -15.22 -27.16
N PRO A 372 13.94 -15.55 -26.03
CA PRO A 372 14.41 -16.57 -25.12
C PRO A 372 14.17 -17.97 -25.68
N VAL A 373 15.00 -18.93 -25.27
CA VAL A 373 14.80 -20.34 -25.58
C VAL A 373 13.56 -20.84 -24.85
N ALA A 374 12.67 -21.58 -25.53
CA ALA A 374 11.41 -22.10 -24.97
C ALA A 374 11.58 -22.82 -23.62
N ARG A 375 12.68 -23.58 -23.45
CA ARG A 375 13.02 -24.24 -22.18
C ARG A 375 13.20 -23.24 -21.03
N VAL A 376 13.87 -22.11 -21.26
CA VAL A 376 14.09 -21.05 -20.27
C VAL A 376 12.77 -20.36 -19.93
N VAL A 377 11.89 -20.15 -20.92
CA VAL A 377 10.55 -19.59 -20.71
C VAL A 377 9.71 -20.52 -19.82
N LEU A 378 9.66 -21.81 -20.12
CA LEU A 378 8.95 -22.79 -19.30
C LEU A 378 9.53 -22.83 -17.87
N CYS A 379 10.85 -22.86 -17.75
CA CYS A 379 11.53 -22.85 -16.45
C CYS A 379 11.14 -21.62 -15.62
N ARG A 380 11.09 -20.43 -16.24
CA ARG A 380 10.63 -19.19 -15.60
C ARG A 380 9.19 -19.27 -15.10
N ILE A 381 8.28 -19.74 -15.96
CA ILE A 381 6.85 -19.86 -15.64
C ILE A 381 6.66 -20.79 -14.43
N LEU A 382 7.33 -21.94 -14.43
CA LEU A 382 7.26 -22.92 -13.34
C LEU A 382 7.98 -22.47 -12.07
N TRP A 383 9.06 -21.71 -12.21
CA TRP A 383 9.76 -21.11 -11.08
C TRP A 383 8.88 -20.12 -10.33
N ARG A 384 8.20 -19.21 -11.05
CA ARG A 384 7.25 -18.28 -10.43
C ARG A 384 6.11 -19.01 -9.74
N PHE A 385 5.59 -20.07 -10.36
CA PHE A 385 4.57 -20.92 -9.74
C PHE A 385 5.09 -21.56 -8.45
N ALA A 386 6.28 -22.15 -8.46
CA ALA A 386 6.88 -22.78 -7.27
C ALA A 386 7.09 -21.78 -6.13
N VAL A 387 7.62 -20.58 -6.44
CA VAL A 387 7.77 -19.50 -5.46
C VAL A 387 6.42 -19.13 -4.84
N ARG A 388 5.39 -18.89 -5.66
CA ARG A 388 4.05 -18.52 -5.19
C ARG A 388 3.37 -19.64 -4.39
N LEU A 389 3.46 -20.88 -4.85
CA LEU A 389 2.89 -22.06 -4.19
C LEU A 389 3.45 -22.21 -2.76
N LEU A 390 4.77 -22.10 -2.61
CA LEU A 390 5.46 -22.21 -1.33
C LEU A 390 5.21 -20.99 -0.43
N ALA A 391 5.28 -19.77 -0.98
CA ALA A 391 5.04 -18.54 -0.22
C ALA A 391 3.60 -18.45 0.31
N ALA A 392 2.63 -18.96 -0.44
CA ALA A 392 1.23 -19.02 -0.01
C ALA A 392 0.94 -20.18 0.98
N GLY A 393 1.91 -21.06 1.24
CA GLY A 393 1.75 -22.22 2.11
C GLY A 393 0.71 -23.22 1.59
N HIS A 394 0.55 -23.32 0.26
CA HIS A 394 -0.39 -24.25 -0.34
C HIS A 394 0.08 -25.71 -0.18
N HIS A 395 -0.89 -26.61 -0.03
CA HIS A 395 -0.61 -28.04 0.00
C HIS A 395 -0.04 -28.51 -1.34
N HIS A 396 0.98 -29.38 -1.29
CA HIS A 396 1.56 -30.00 -2.47
C HIS A 396 2.06 -31.43 -2.18
N PRO A 397 2.05 -32.34 -3.18
CA PRO A 397 2.35 -33.76 -2.98
C PRO A 397 3.85 -34.09 -2.80
N TRP A 398 4.75 -33.13 -3.00
CA TRP A 398 6.20 -33.36 -2.87
C TRP A 398 6.73 -33.13 -1.45
N PRO A 399 7.92 -33.69 -1.09
CA PRO A 399 8.51 -33.55 0.24
C PRO A 399 8.70 -32.10 0.72
N TRP A 400 8.40 -31.85 2.01
CA TRP A 400 8.26 -30.50 2.58
C TRP A 400 9.53 -29.70 2.99
N PRO A 401 10.78 -30.10 2.67
CA PRO A 401 11.88 -29.14 2.66
C PRO A 401 12.29 -28.70 1.24
N LEU A 402 11.51 -29.02 0.20
CA LEU A 402 11.85 -28.64 -1.18
C LEU A 402 11.88 -27.12 -1.33
N ALA A 403 13.06 -26.59 -1.66
CA ALA A 403 13.19 -25.20 -2.08
C ALA A 403 12.49 -24.97 -3.43
N ALA A 404 12.10 -23.72 -3.71
CA ALA A 404 11.42 -23.34 -4.96
C ALA A 404 12.18 -23.84 -6.21
N ASP A 405 13.52 -23.77 -6.20
CA ASP A 405 14.37 -24.24 -7.29
C ASP A 405 14.22 -25.75 -7.53
N GLN A 406 14.31 -26.56 -6.47
CA GLN A 406 14.19 -28.01 -6.57
C GLN A 406 12.80 -28.44 -7.03
N LEU A 407 11.77 -27.75 -6.53
CA LEU A 407 10.40 -27.94 -7.01
C LEU A 407 10.29 -27.58 -8.50
N THR A 408 10.89 -26.48 -8.93
CA THR A 408 10.87 -26.05 -10.34
C THR A 408 11.48 -27.11 -11.26
N LEU A 409 12.66 -27.65 -10.92
CA LEU A 409 13.31 -28.70 -11.71
C LEU A 409 12.44 -29.96 -11.79
N THR A 410 11.77 -30.31 -10.69
CA THR A 410 10.83 -31.43 -10.64
C THR A 410 9.64 -31.20 -11.59
N LEU A 411 9.05 -30.00 -11.57
CA LEU A 411 7.93 -29.64 -12.44
C LEU A 411 8.35 -29.61 -13.93
N CYS A 412 9.55 -29.12 -14.23
CA CYS A 412 10.12 -29.17 -15.59
C CYS A 412 10.28 -30.62 -16.09
N GLY A 413 10.77 -31.52 -15.23
CA GLY A 413 10.83 -32.94 -15.53
C GLY A 413 9.45 -33.56 -15.75
N MET A 414 8.44 -33.17 -14.97
CA MET A 414 7.05 -33.60 -15.16
C MET A 414 6.45 -33.09 -16.48
N ALA A 415 6.80 -31.88 -16.90
CA ALA A 415 6.42 -31.31 -18.19
C ALA A 415 7.10 -32.00 -19.39
N GLY A 416 8.01 -32.97 -19.16
CA GLY A 416 8.76 -33.64 -20.21
C GLY A 416 9.90 -32.81 -20.81
N LYS A 417 10.25 -31.67 -20.19
CA LYS A 417 11.31 -30.77 -20.62
C LYS A 417 12.28 -30.52 -19.44
N PRO A 418 13.17 -31.48 -19.12
CA PRO A 418 14.08 -31.31 -18.00
C PRO A 418 14.95 -30.06 -18.19
N CYS A 419 15.05 -29.25 -17.14
CA CYS A 419 15.91 -28.08 -17.06
C CYS A 419 17.08 -28.37 -16.10
N ASP A 420 18.17 -27.63 -16.24
CA ASP A 420 19.29 -27.64 -15.29
C ASP A 420 19.39 -26.32 -14.50
N GLN A 421 20.42 -26.21 -13.66
CA GLN A 421 20.64 -25.01 -12.86
C GLN A 421 20.99 -23.78 -13.71
N ALA A 422 21.63 -23.96 -14.87
CA ALA A 422 21.97 -22.85 -15.75
C ALA A 422 20.71 -22.29 -16.43
N ASP A 423 19.76 -23.15 -16.78
CA ASP A 423 18.43 -22.73 -17.27
C ASP A 423 17.67 -21.91 -16.22
N LEU A 424 17.72 -22.31 -14.94
CA LEU A 424 17.12 -21.56 -13.83
C LEU A 424 17.71 -20.15 -13.68
N ASP A 425 19.04 -20.03 -13.77
CA ASP A 425 19.70 -18.73 -13.64
C ASP A 425 19.37 -17.81 -14.83
N LEU A 426 19.22 -18.36 -16.03
CA LEU A 426 18.71 -17.62 -17.19
C LEU A 426 17.24 -17.23 -17.03
N ALA A 427 16.42 -18.13 -16.48
CA ALA A 427 15.00 -17.89 -16.22
C ALA A 427 14.80 -16.72 -15.25
N ARG A 428 15.61 -16.63 -14.18
CA ARG A 428 15.59 -15.48 -13.24
C ARG A 428 16.01 -14.18 -13.89
N LYS A 429 17.04 -14.20 -14.75
CA LYS A 429 17.47 -13.01 -15.50
C LYS A 429 16.37 -12.52 -16.42
N LEU A 430 15.72 -13.43 -17.15
CA LEU A 430 14.57 -13.12 -18.00
C LEU A 430 13.40 -12.57 -17.17
N ASP A 431 13.16 -13.12 -15.99
CA ASP A 431 12.10 -12.63 -15.09
C ASP A 431 12.34 -11.19 -14.61
N ALA A 432 13.59 -10.89 -14.24
CA ALA A 432 14.01 -9.56 -13.85
C ALA A 432 13.93 -8.55 -15.01
N GLU A 433 14.32 -8.97 -16.23
CA GLU A 433 14.22 -8.15 -17.44
C GLU A 433 12.78 -7.77 -17.76
N LEU A 434 11.84 -8.70 -17.61
CA LEU A 434 10.42 -8.48 -17.87
C LEU A 434 9.72 -7.60 -16.83
N GLY A 435 10.48 -7.02 -15.89
CA GLY A 435 9.98 -6.02 -14.93
C GLY A 435 8.97 -6.59 -13.93
N GLN A 436 8.99 -7.90 -13.76
CA GLN A 436 8.16 -8.60 -12.80
C GLN A 436 9.05 -9.49 -11.93
N PRO A 437 10.09 -8.99 -11.24
CA PRO A 437 10.88 -9.86 -10.38
C PRO A 437 9.92 -10.57 -9.44
N ALA A 438 9.81 -11.90 -9.54
CA ALA A 438 9.34 -12.65 -8.40
C ALA A 438 10.38 -12.35 -7.33
N GLU A 439 10.02 -11.51 -6.36
CA GLU A 439 10.82 -11.37 -5.16
C GLU A 439 11.05 -12.79 -4.68
N VAL A 440 12.30 -13.26 -4.79
CA VAL A 440 12.76 -14.37 -3.97
C VAL A 440 12.54 -13.82 -2.58
N PRO A 441 11.55 -14.31 -1.83
CA PRO A 441 11.36 -13.80 -0.50
C PRO A 441 12.68 -14.11 0.18
N ASP A 442 13.40 -13.09 0.64
CA ASP A 442 14.35 -13.29 1.72
C ASP A 442 13.47 -13.66 2.91
N ALA A 443 13.08 -14.94 2.94
CA ALA A 443 11.88 -15.51 3.52
C ALA A 443 10.93 -14.45 4.11
N SER A 444 10.04 -13.85 3.30
CA SER A 444 8.99 -12.98 3.83
C SER A 444 8.31 -13.77 4.94
N PRO A 445 8.52 -13.39 6.21
CA PRO A 445 8.25 -14.27 7.31
C PRO A 445 6.76 -14.57 7.30
N THR A 446 6.41 -15.86 7.26
CA THR A 446 5.01 -16.29 7.41
C THR A 446 4.44 -15.62 8.66
N TYR A 447 3.13 -15.41 8.76
CA TYR A 447 2.52 -14.91 10.00
C TYR A 447 3.00 -15.67 11.26
N ARG A 448 3.26 -16.98 11.11
CA ARG A 448 3.87 -17.83 12.13
C ARG A 448 5.32 -17.45 12.48
N ASP A 449 6.12 -17.12 11.48
CA ASP A 449 7.52 -16.69 11.65
C ASP A 449 7.57 -15.30 12.31
N LEU A 450 6.63 -14.41 11.97
CA LEU A 450 6.43 -13.12 12.63
C LEU A 450 6.03 -13.28 14.09
N LEU A 451 5.10 -14.20 14.40
CA LEU A 451 4.74 -14.53 15.78
C LEU A 451 5.93 -15.12 16.54
N GLY A 452 6.68 -16.04 15.93
CA GLY A 452 7.90 -16.60 16.51
C GLY A 452 9.02 -15.56 16.69
N ALA A 453 9.11 -14.55 15.81
CA ALA A 453 10.03 -13.44 15.96
C ALA A 453 9.60 -12.48 17.08
N ARG A 454 8.29 -12.17 17.18
CA ARG A 454 7.70 -11.40 18.28
C ARG A 454 7.99 -12.07 19.62
N ASP A 455 7.76 -13.37 19.72
CA ASP A 455 7.97 -14.11 20.97
C ASP A 455 9.45 -14.11 21.36
N ARG A 456 10.36 -14.32 20.39
CA ARG A 456 11.81 -14.17 20.61
C ARG A 456 12.20 -12.76 21.07
N LEU A 457 11.63 -11.72 20.47
CA LEU A 457 11.88 -10.32 20.87
C LEU A 457 11.32 -10.02 22.26
N ALA A 458 10.15 -10.56 22.61
CA ALA A 458 9.56 -10.43 23.93
C ALA A 458 10.40 -11.13 25.01
N GLU A 459 10.93 -12.32 24.71
CA GLU A 459 11.87 -13.03 25.57
C GLU A 459 13.18 -12.24 25.74
N GLN A 460 13.73 -11.69 24.65
CA GLN A 460 14.93 -10.85 24.70
C GLN A 460 14.71 -9.57 25.52
N LEU A 461 13.57 -8.90 25.36
CA LEU A 461 13.20 -7.73 26.14
C LEU A 461 13.08 -8.08 27.63
N THR A 462 12.42 -9.20 27.94
CA THR A 462 12.28 -9.70 29.31
C THR A 462 13.65 -10.01 29.93
N ALA A 463 14.54 -10.66 29.18
CA ALA A 463 15.90 -10.95 29.63
C ALA A 463 16.73 -9.66 29.83
N ALA A 464 16.58 -8.67 28.93
CA ALA A 464 17.23 -7.38 29.04
C ALA A 464 16.77 -6.60 30.28
N LEU A 465 15.45 -6.52 30.52
CA LEU A 465 14.88 -5.90 31.71
C LEU A 465 15.35 -6.59 33.00
N ALA A 466 15.39 -7.93 33.02
CA ALA A 466 15.93 -8.67 34.15
C ALA A 466 17.43 -8.38 34.38
N ARG A 467 18.21 -8.17 33.31
CA ARG A 467 19.62 -7.78 33.41
C ARG A 467 19.78 -6.37 33.98
N VAL A 468 18.97 -5.42 33.54
CA VAL A 468 18.94 -4.05 34.07
C VAL A 468 18.62 -4.07 35.57
N ALA A 469 17.55 -4.74 35.99
CA ALA A 469 17.18 -4.85 37.41
C ALA A 469 18.29 -5.47 38.28
N ARG A 470 18.99 -6.49 37.77
CA ARG A 470 20.16 -7.08 38.46
C ARG A 470 21.32 -6.09 38.57
N LEU A 471 21.57 -5.28 37.54
CA LEU A 471 22.62 -4.26 37.56
C LEU A 471 22.29 -3.13 38.53
N GLU A 472 21.05 -2.67 38.59
CA GLU A 472 20.58 -1.67 39.57
C GLU A 472 20.74 -2.16 41.01
N THR A 473 20.39 -3.43 41.26
CA THR A 473 20.59 -4.05 42.58
C THR A 473 22.07 -4.12 42.96
N LYS A 474 22.94 -4.47 42.01
CA LYS A 474 24.40 -4.50 42.21
C LYS A 474 24.97 -3.10 42.45
N LEU A 475 24.53 -2.09 41.71
CA LEU A 475 24.92 -0.70 41.90
C LEU A 475 24.54 -0.23 43.30
N THR A 476 23.29 -0.44 43.71
CA THR A 476 22.81 -0.10 45.06
C THR A 476 23.64 -0.79 46.15
N TYR A 477 24.01 -2.06 45.96
CA TYR A 477 24.89 -2.76 46.90
C TYR A 477 26.29 -2.14 46.95
N ARG A 478 26.91 -1.88 45.78
CA ARG A 478 28.24 -1.26 45.69
C ARG A 478 28.27 0.16 46.24
N GLU A 479 27.22 0.94 46.06
CA GLU A 479 27.08 2.26 46.68
C GLU A 479 27.06 2.16 48.20
N ARG A 480 26.30 1.20 48.76
CA ARG A 480 26.31 0.94 50.21
C ARG A 480 27.69 0.51 50.71
N GLU A 481 28.40 -0.34 49.97
CA GLU A 481 29.78 -0.72 50.31
C GLU A 481 30.73 0.47 50.27
N LEU A 482 30.66 1.31 49.24
CA LEU A 482 31.47 2.53 49.10
C LEU A 482 31.21 3.51 50.25
N VAL A 483 29.95 3.70 50.65
CA VAL A 483 29.60 4.53 51.81
C VAL A 483 30.24 3.97 53.09
N ARG A 484 30.16 2.66 53.33
CA ARG A 484 30.79 2.00 54.49
C ARG A 484 32.32 2.13 54.47
N ALA A 485 32.94 1.92 53.30
CA ALA A 485 34.39 2.05 53.12
C ALA A 485 34.85 3.49 53.39
N ARG A 486 34.15 4.50 52.83
CA ARG A 486 34.41 5.92 53.09
C ARG A 486 34.28 6.25 54.58
N ALA A 487 33.27 5.72 55.27
CA ALA A 487 33.11 5.91 56.71
C ALA A 487 34.28 5.29 57.50
N LYS A 488 34.75 4.10 57.12
CA LYS A 488 35.90 3.42 57.75
C LYS A 488 37.20 4.21 57.56
N VAL A 489 37.46 4.72 56.34
CA VAL A 489 38.62 5.58 56.04
C VAL A 489 38.56 6.88 56.85
N ARG A 490 37.39 7.54 56.94
CA ARG A 490 37.24 8.73 57.79
C ARG A 490 37.55 8.43 59.26
N ARG A 491 37.10 7.28 59.78
CA ARG A 491 37.42 6.86 61.16
C ARG A 491 38.91 6.59 61.35
N SER A 492 39.58 5.91 60.40
CA SER A 492 41.02 5.65 60.50
C SER A 492 41.83 6.95 60.40
N GLN A 493 41.46 7.87 59.51
CA GLN A 493 42.07 9.21 59.45
C GLN A 493 41.91 9.98 60.76
N ARG A 494 40.72 9.95 61.39
CA ARG A 494 40.50 10.55 62.72
C ARG A 494 41.39 9.92 63.79
N LYS A 495 41.54 8.59 63.79
CA LYS A 495 42.44 7.87 64.72
C LYS A 495 43.91 8.24 64.49
N VAL A 496 44.37 8.32 63.24
CA VAL A 496 45.75 8.75 62.91
C VAL A 496 45.98 10.19 63.31
N ALA A 497 45.01 11.09 63.08
CA ALA A 497 45.09 12.49 63.51
C ALA A 497 45.14 12.61 65.05
N ALA A 498 44.36 11.82 65.77
CA ALA A 498 44.42 11.73 67.23
C ALA A 498 45.77 11.19 67.71
N TYR A 499 46.29 10.12 67.10
CA TYR A 499 47.61 9.55 67.40
C TYR A 499 48.74 10.55 67.14
N ARG A 500 48.66 11.35 66.06
CA ARG A 500 49.62 12.45 65.80
C ARG A 500 49.58 13.57 66.83
N ARG A 501 48.49 13.69 67.62
CA ARG A 501 48.34 14.67 68.70
C ARG A 501 48.82 14.16 70.07
N THR A 502 49.11 12.87 70.23
CA THR A 502 49.60 12.34 71.52
C THR A 502 51.06 12.74 71.77
N LEU A 503 51.39 12.97 73.04
CA LEU A 503 52.72 13.38 73.50
C LEU A 503 53.83 12.38 73.09
N GLY A 504 53.52 11.09 73.03
CA GLY A 504 54.46 10.04 72.61
C GLY A 504 54.96 10.19 71.16
N TYR A 505 54.09 10.56 70.22
CA TYR A 505 54.49 10.79 68.81
C TYR A 505 55.34 12.08 68.66
N ARG A 506 55.08 13.09 69.49
CA ARG A 506 55.89 14.33 69.52
C ARG A 506 57.28 14.09 70.14
N LEU A 507 57.38 13.20 71.13
CA LEU A 507 58.65 12.82 71.75
C LEU A 507 59.49 11.93 70.84
N SER A 508 58.89 10.94 70.17
CA SER A 508 59.63 10.06 69.24
C SER A 508 60.19 10.83 68.04
N ARG A 509 59.46 11.82 67.49
CA ARG A 509 59.97 12.67 66.41
C ARG A 509 61.11 13.61 66.83
N ARG A 510 61.20 13.97 68.11
CA ARG A 510 62.33 14.76 68.66
C ARG A 510 63.56 13.91 68.95
N LEU A 511 63.42 12.60 69.17
CA LEU A 511 64.54 11.68 69.40
C LEU A 511 65.23 11.18 68.12
N VAL A 512 64.60 11.36 66.94
CA VAL A 512 65.11 10.87 65.64
C VAL A 512 66.05 11.88 64.92
N GLN A 513 66.49 12.96 65.57
CA GLN A 513 67.56 13.83 65.03
C GLN A 513 68.91 13.71 65.77
N PRO A 514 69.76 12.71 65.48
CA PRO A 514 71.15 12.70 65.93
C PRO A 514 72.17 12.92 64.79
N ARG A 515 71.91 13.85 63.85
CA ARG A 515 72.96 14.28 62.89
C ARG A 515 74.13 15.03 63.56
N LYS A 516 74.06 15.34 64.86
CA LYS A 516 75.13 16.03 65.61
C LYS A 516 75.96 15.13 66.55
N VAL A 517 75.49 13.93 66.91
CA VAL A 517 76.21 13.03 67.82
C VAL A 517 77.16 12.08 67.06
N ALA A 518 76.80 11.64 65.85
CA ALA A 518 77.59 10.70 65.07
C ALA A 518 78.93 11.26 64.51
N ARG A 519 79.07 12.59 64.34
CA ARG A 519 80.35 13.20 63.91
C ARG A 519 81.42 13.22 65.01
N ARG A 520 81.03 13.12 66.28
CA ARG A 520 81.96 13.14 67.43
C ARG A 520 82.52 11.74 67.75
N VAL A 521 81.75 10.68 67.46
CA VAL A 521 82.19 9.29 67.61
C VAL A 521 83.09 8.84 66.45
N LYS A 522 82.86 9.32 65.21
CA LYS A 522 83.71 8.95 64.06
C LYS A 522 85.12 9.57 64.08
N ARG A 523 85.40 10.58 64.91
CA ARG A 523 86.76 11.14 65.12
C ARG A 523 87.59 10.42 66.19
N MET A 524 86.97 9.58 67.04
CA MET A 524 87.68 8.81 68.09
C MET A 524 88.13 7.40 67.63
N LEU A 525 87.80 6.97 66.40
CA LEU A 525 88.12 5.63 65.89
C LEU A 525 89.03 5.63 64.64
N SER A 526 89.87 6.66 64.46
CA SER A 526 90.95 6.62 63.47
C SER A 526 92.22 7.37 63.92
N ARG A 527 92.87 6.88 64.99
CA ARG A 527 94.32 6.65 65.07
C ARG A 527 94.65 5.92 66.36
#